data_AF-A0A257KUG1-F1
#
_entry.id   AF-A0A257KUG1-F1
#
_cell.length_a   1.000
_cell.length_b   1.000
_cell.length_c   1.000
_cell.angle_alpha   90.00
_cell.angle_beta   90.00
_cell.angle_gamma   90.00
#
_symmetry.space_group_name_H-M   'P 1'
#
loop_
_entity.id
_entity.type
_entity.pdbx_description
1 polymer ?
#
loop_
_entity_poly.entity_id
_entity_poly.type
_entity_poly.pdbx_seq_one_letter_code
_entity_poly.pdbx_strand_id
1 'polypeptide(L)'
;MRLLRAKQRGALLMIEIINSGNAGHYSDLLDKQFRLRHEIFVGERGWTDFDVDGTHERDQYDDDAAVYLVAADDTGTVAGGYRLYPTVLPHMLSEQFPHLVEGAIIQRCDVLELTRFAMRKSQRRSRHYFELLAAIQEYGMMEGLSGFTSVINPLRIPILQSFGFEIEPLGLPAMIDGDSTIAVLFHVNEQCHARVRDKVEIQDTVFGAAIASRQIA
;
A
#
# COMPACT_ATOMS: atom_id res chain seq x y z
N MET A 1 -43.21 15.26 -15.73
CA MET A 1 -41.88 15.52 -15.15
C MET A 1 -41.43 14.26 -14.40
N ARG A 2 -40.53 13.48 -14.98
CA ARG A 2 -39.98 12.27 -14.36
C ARG A 2 -38.80 12.69 -13.46
N LEU A 3 -38.95 12.50 -12.15
CA LEU A 3 -37.81 12.46 -11.23
C LEU A 3 -36.87 11.37 -11.72
N LEU A 4 -35.68 11.76 -12.18
CA LEU A 4 -34.56 10.84 -12.36
C LEU A 4 -34.20 10.30 -10.98
N ARG A 5 -34.56 9.05 -10.72
CA ARG A 5 -33.99 8.27 -9.62
C ARG A 5 -32.48 8.30 -9.78
N ALA A 6 -31.79 8.82 -8.77
CA ALA A 6 -30.35 8.62 -8.63
C ALA A 6 -30.07 7.12 -8.82
N LYS A 7 -29.18 6.79 -9.76
CA LYS A 7 -28.63 5.43 -9.88
C LYS A 7 -28.13 5.04 -8.50
N GLN A 8 -28.64 3.93 -7.96
CA GLN A 8 -28.02 3.22 -6.85
C GLN A 8 -26.52 3.10 -7.16
N ARG A 9 -25.67 3.69 -6.31
CA ARG A 9 -24.25 3.39 -6.27
C ARG A 9 -24.13 1.88 -6.03
N GLY A 10 -23.66 1.12 -7.02
CA GLY A 10 -23.34 -0.28 -6.83
C GLY A 10 -22.21 -0.42 -5.81
N ALA A 11 -22.30 -1.45 -4.95
CA ALA A 11 -21.31 -1.97 -3.99
C ALA A 11 -20.16 -1.01 -3.63
N LEU A 12 -20.16 -0.47 -2.41
CA LEU A 12 -19.15 0.46 -1.91
C LEU A 12 -17.86 -0.29 -1.58
N LEU A 13 -17.14 -0.70 -2.63
CA LEU A 13 -15.76 -1.16 -2.54
C LEU A 13 -14.90 0.01 -2.05
N MET A 14 -14.27 -0.15 -0.89
CA MET A 14 -13.56 0.94 -0.21
C MET A 14 -12.23 0.45 0.36
N ILE A 15 -11.21 1.30 0.26
CA ILE A 15 -9.95 1.14 0.97
C ILE A 15 -10.09 1.82 2.32
N GLU A 16 -9.87 1.05 3.39
CA GLU A 16 -9.83 1.55 4.76
C GLU A 16 -8.41 1.92 5.13
N ILE A 17 -8.25 3.11 5.72
CA ILE A 17 -6.99 3.57 6.30
C ILE A 17 -7.02 3.27 7.79
N ILE A 18 -6.14 2.38 8.24
CA ILE A 18 -6.09 1.90 9.62
C ILE A 18 -4.77 2.36 10.25
N ASN A 19 -4.83 3.05 11.40
CA ASN A 19 -3.69 3.48 12.19
C ASN A 19 -3.99 3.30 13.69
N SER A 20 -3.03 3.58 14.56
CA SER A 20 -3.19 3.44 16.02
C SER A 20 -4.40 4.19 16.59
N GLY A 21 -4.81 5.31 15.98
CA GLY A 21 -5.96 6.10 16.40
C GLY A 21 -7.32 5.46 16.11
N ASN A 22 -7.42 4.53 15.16
CA ASN A 22 -8.68 3.88 14.78
C ASN A 22 -8.62 2.34 14.75
N ALA A 23 -7.46 1.72 15.00
CA ALA A 23 -7.26 0.27 14.91
C ALA A 23 -8.27 -0.53 15.76
N GLY A 24 -8.68 -0.01 16.91
CA GLY A 24 -9.72 -0.65 17.74
C GLY A 24 -11.07 -0.81 17.03
N HIS A 25 -11.44 0.12 16.14
CA HIS A 25 -12.67 0.04 15.33
C HIS A 25 -12.55 -0.93 14.14
N TYR A 26 -11.32 -1.19 13.68
CA TYR A 26 -11.02 -2.03 12.53
C TYR A 26 -10.29 -3.32 12.92
N SER A 27 -10.42 -3.78 14.18
CA SER A 27 -9.65 -4.89 14.72
C SER A 27 -9.86 -6.20 13.94
N ASP A 28 -11.10 -6.53 13.58
CA ASP A 28 -11.42 -7.69 12.73
C ASP A 28 -10.81 -7.58 11.32
N LEU A 29 -10.85 -6.38 10.73
CA LEU A 29 -10.30 -6.16 9.40
C LEU A 29 -8.77 -6.26 9.39
N LEU A 30 -8.12 -5.74 10.44
CA LEU A 30 -6.68 -5.80 10.62
C LEU A 30 -6.19 -7.23 10.92
N ASP A 31 -6.92 -8.00 11.74
CA ASP A 31 -6.67 -9.44 11.95
C ASP A 31 -6.70 -10.21 10.62
N LYS A 32 -7.77 -10.03 9.83
CA LYS A 32 -7.89 -10.65 8.50
C LYS A 32 -6.79 -10.23 7.55
N GLN A 33 -6.30 -8.99 7.64
CA GLN A 33 -5.17 -8.53 6.87
C GLN A 33 -3.91 -9.34 7.24
N PHE A 34 -3.59 -9.48 8.53
CA PHE A 34 -2.41 -10.23 8.97
C PHE A 34 -2.49 -11.72 8.61
N ARG A 35 -3.70 -12.29 8.59
CA ARG A 35 -3.94 -13.65 8.06
C ARG A 35 -3.69 -13.75 6.56
N LEU A 36 -4.17 -12.78 5.77
CA LEU A 36 -3.90 -12.74 4.34
C LEU A 36 -2.39 -12.59 4.05
N ARG A 37 -1.69 -11.79 4.85
CA ARG A 37 -0.23 -11.70 4.80
C ARG A 37 0.42 -13.05 5.06
N HIS A 38 -0.03 -13.78 6.07
CA HIS A 38 0.47 -15.13 6.35
C HIS A 38 0.22 -16.09 5.18
N GLU A 39 -0.99 -16.12 4.61
CA GLU A 39 -1.30 -16.92 3.42
C GLU A 39 -0.30 -16.66 2.28
N ILE A 40 0.07 -15.39 2.05
CA ILE A 40 0.91 -14.99 0.92
C ILE A 40 2.41 -15.10 1.23
N PHE A 41 2.88 -14.45 2.29
CA PHE A 41 4.31 -14.31 2.58
C PHE A 41 4.87 -15.58 3.22
N VAL A 42 4.18 -16.17 4.20
CA VAL A 42 4.60 -17.45 4.79
C VAL A 42 4.19 -18.60 3.87
N GLY A 43 2.92 -18.67 3.48
CA GLY A 43 2.36 -19.77 2.69
C GLY A 43 2.87 -19.85 1.25
N GLU A 44 2.68 -18.80 0.44
CA GLU A 44 3.09 -18.81 -0.98
C GLU A 44 4.60 -18.56 -1.18
N ARG A 45 5.23 -17.72 -0.35
CA ARG A 45 6.64 -17.31 -0.53
C ARG A 45 7.63 -18.00 0.41
N GLY A 46 7.16 -18.71 1.44
CA GLY A 46 8.04 -19.44 2.35
C GLY A 46 8.83 -18.56 3.33
N TRP A 47 8.39 -17.32 3.59
CA TRP A 47 9.06 -16.43 4.55
C TRP A 47 8.69 -16.80 6.00
N THR A 48 9.17 -17.96 6.46
CA THR A 48 8.78 -18.55 7.76
C THR A 48 9.23 -17.74 8.97
N ASP A 49 10.22 -16.86 8.83
CA ASP A 49 10.75 -16.05 9.93
C ASP A 49 9.75 -15.00 10.45
N PHE A 50 8.67 -14.73 9.69
CA PHE A 50 7.62 -13.78 10.06
C PHE A 50 6.33 -14.46 10.52
N ASP A 51 6.31 -15.80 10.64
CA ASP A 51 5.18 -16.53 11.23
C ASP A 51 5.15 -16.33 12.75
N VAL A 52 4.04 -15.79 13.25
CA VAL A 52 3.88 -15.50 14.69
C VAL A 52 3.21 -16.65 15.43
N ASP A 53 2.23 -17.33 14.81
CA ASP A 53 1.35 -18.28 15.50
C ASP A 53 0.73 -19.36 14.58
N GLY A 54 1.28 -19.55 13.38
CA GLY A 54 0.77 -20.43 12.33
C GLY A 54 -0.38 -19.83 11.51
N THR A 55 -0.84 -18.62 11.84
CA THR A 55 -1.96 -17.96 11.15
C THR A 55 -1.74 -16.49 10.83
N HIS A 56 -0.83 -15.79 11.50
CA HIS A 56 -0.54 -14.37 11.29
C HIS A 56 0.90 -14.14 10.88
N GLU A 57 1.11 -13.20 9.94
CA GLU A 57 2.43 -12.69 9.60
C GLU A 57 2.57 -11.26 10.10
N ARG A 58 3.57 -11.05 10.97
CA ARG A 58 3.94 -9.73 11.51
C ARG A 58 5.46 -9.63 11.66
N ASP A 59 5.95 -8.41 11.57
CA ASP A 59 7.34 -8.07 11.88
C ASP A 59 7.42 -6.90 12.88
N GLN A 60 8.63 -6.43 13.19
CA GLN A 60 8.86 -5.36 14.16
C GLN A 60 8.29 -4.00 13.74
N TYR A 61 7.94 -3.82 12.47
CA TYR A 61 7.36 -2.57 11.95
C TYR A 61 5.82 -2.62 11.97
N ASP A 62 5.21 -3.67 12.52
CA ASP A 62 3.77 -3.75 12.81
C ASP A 62 3.45 -3.21 14.21
N ASP A 63 3.78 -1.95 14.44
CA ASP A 63 3.59 -1.20 15.70
C ASP A 63 2.59 -0.03 15.54
N ASP A 64 2.52 0.85 16.55
CA ASP A 64 1.60 1.99 16.58
C ASP A 64 1.92 3.10 15.56
N ALA A 65 3.12 3.10 14.96
CA ALA A 65 3.52 4.03 13.92
C ALA A 65 3.08 3.58 12.51
N ALA A 66 2.71 2.30 12.34
CA ALA A 66 2.26 1.77 11.07
C ALA A 66 0.88 2.31 10.66
N VAL A 67 0.74 2.55 9.36
CA VAL A 67 -0.55 2.83 8.72
C VAL A 67 -0.83 1.74 7.68
N TYR A 68 -2.00 1.12 7.74
CA TYR A 68 -2.41 0.07 6.81
C TYR A 68 -3.49 0.58 5.88
N LEU A 69 -3.34 0.30 4.59
CA LEU A 69 -4.37 0.53 3.58
C LEU A 69 -4.91 -0.83 3.16
N VAL A 70 -6.16 -1.10 3.51
CA VAL A 70 -6.77 -2.43 3.36
C VAL A 70 -7.97 -2.33 2.42
N ALA A 71 -7.90 -3.05 1.30
CA ALA A 71 -9.01 -3.21 0.37
C ALA A 71 -9.84 -4.43 0.80
N ALA A 72 -11.11 -4.19 1.10
CA ALA A 72 -12.08 -5.22 1.42
C ALA A 72 -13.40 -5.00 0.65
N ASP A 73 -14.17 -6.06 0.51
CA ASP A 73 -15.54 -5.98 0.02
C ASP A 73 -16.52 -5.64 1.15
N ASP A 74 -17.79 -5.41 0.78
CA ASP A 74 -18.88 -5.08 1.72
C ASP A 74 -19.12 -6.16 2.80
N THR A 75 -18.57 -7.37 2.63
CA THR A 75 -18.65 -8.46 3.61
C THR A 75 -17.49 -8.45 4.62
N GLY A 76 -16.54 -7.53 4.46
CA GLY A 76 -15.31 -7.46 5.24
C GLY A 76 -14.29 -8.53 4.83
N THR A 77 -14.41 -9.09 3.62
CA THR A 77 -13.40 -10.01 3.08
C THR A 77 -12.25 -9.22 2.49
N VAL A 78 -11.04 -9.41 3.03
CA VAL A 78 -9.84 -8.71 2.55
C VAL A 78 -9.42 -9.26 1.19
N ALA A 79 -9.38 -8.35 0.20
CA ALA A 79 -8.86 -8.60 -1.15
C ALA A 79 -7.34 -8.36 -1.22
N GLY A 80 -6.86 -7.38 -0.47
CA GLY A 80 -5.44 -7.05 -0.37
C GLY A 80 -5.18 -5.77 0.43
N GLY A 81 -3.93 -5.34 0.44
CA GLY A 81 -3.51 -4.11 1.13
C GLY A 81 -2.00 -3.94 1.16
N TYR A 82 -1.55 -2.87 1.82
CA TYR A 82 -0.15 -2.61 2.11
C TYR A 82 0.01 -1.84 3.41
N ARG A 83 1.24 -1.81 3.91
CA ARG A 83 1.65 -1.05 5.09
C ARG A 83 2.49 0.15 4.65
N LEU A 84 2.28 1.28 5.30
CA LEU A 84 3.10 2.48 5.26
C LEU A 84 3.78 2.67 6.62
N TYR A 85 5.04 3.08 6.64
CA TYR A 85 5.80 3.28 7.86
C TYR A 85 6.67 4.56 7.80
N PRO A 86 6.80 5.37 8.87
CA PRO A 86 7.56 6.62 8.81
C PRO A 86 9.05 6.41 8.57
N THR A 87 9.61 7.02 7.52
CA THR A 87 11.07 6.87 7.24
C THR A 87 11.96 7.59 8.25
N VAL A 88 11.41 8.51 9.05
CA VAL A 88 12.11 9.17 10.16
C VAL A 88 12.37 8.24 11.36
N LEU A 89 11.71 7.09 11.40
CA LEU A 89 11.96 6.02 12.37
C LEU A 89 12.89 4.97 11.76
N PRO A 90 13.52 4.10 12.58
CA PRO A 90 14.13 2.88 12.07
C PRO A 90 13.10 2.05 11.31
N HIS A 91 13.35 1.81 10.03
CA HIS A 91 12.44 1.17 9.09
C HIS A 91 13.18 0.12 8.25
N MET A 92 12.46 -0.68 7.48
CA MET A 92 12.98 -1.89 6.82
C MET A 92 14.17 -1.58 5.90
N LEU A 93 14.07 -0.57 5.04
CA LEU A 93 15.14 -0.15 4.15
C LEU A 93 16.37 0.34 4.92
N SER A 94 16.19 1.02 6.07
CA SER A 94 17.31 1.50 6.89
C SER A 94 18.05 0.41 7.65
N GLU A 95 17.34 -0.64 8.09
CA GLU A 95 17.90 -1.66 8.98
C GLU A 95 18.26 -2.95 8.24
N GLN A 96 17.40 -3.41 7.34
CA GLN A 96 17.54 -4.70 6.66
C GLN A 96 18.20 -4.56 5.29
N PHE A 97 17.89 -3.49 4.57
CA PHE A 97 18.35 -3.29 3.20
C PHE A 97 19.16 -1.99 2.94
N PRO A 98 19.98 -1.49 3.88
CA PRO A 98 20.70 -0.24 3.66
C PRO A 98 21.68 -0.31 2.48
N HIS A 99 22.17 -1.52 2.17
CA HIS A 99 23.07 -1.80 1.07
C HIS A 99 22.44 -1.68 -0.33
N LEU A 100 21.10 -1.56 -0.43
CA LEU A 100 20.39 -1.31 -1.70
C LEU A 100 20.34 0.18 -2.08
N VAL A 101 20.81 1.07 -1.20
CA VAL A 101 20.78 2.53 -1.41
C VAL A 101 22.19 3.03 -1.70
N GLU A 102 22.36 3.72 -2.81
CA GLU A 102 23.56 4.50 -3.12
C GLU A 102 23.43 5.88 -2.49
N GLY A 103 24.25 6.16 -1.47
CA GLY A 103 24.25 7.44 -0.75
C GLY A 103 23.49 7.37 0.57
N ALA A 104 22.78 8.45 0.90
CA ALA A 104 22.09 8.57 2.18
C ALA A 104 20.71 7.91 2.13
N ILE A 105 20.39 7.12 3.15
CA ILE A 105 19.05 6.54 3.33
C ILE A 105 18.06 7.68 3.58
N ILE A 106 16.93 7.64 2.89
CA ILE A 106 15.89 8.65 3.05
C ILE A 106 15.28 8.53 4.44
N GLN A 107 15.39 9.60 5.22
CA GLN A 107 14.75 9.77 6.53
C GLN A 107 14.08 11.14 6.57
N ARG A 108 12.82 11.21 6.12
CA ARG A 108 12.11 12.47 5.88
C ARG A 108 10.67 12.39 6.35
N CYS A 109 10.17 13.49 6.95
CA CYS A 109 8.79 13.54 7.45
C CYS A 109 7.74 13.44 6.33
N ASP A 110 8.10 13.80 5.10
CA ASP A 110 7.24 13.78 3.92
C ASP A 110 7.49 12.56 3.01
N VAL A 111 8.13 11.50 3.55
CA VAL A 111 8.33 10.23 2.87
C VAL A 111 8.02 9.07 3.83
N LEU A 112 7.18 8.13 3.38
CA LEU A 112 6.88 6.90 4.11
C LEU A 112 7.45 5.69 3.36
N GLU A 113 7.71 4.60 4.07
CA GLU A 113 8.10 3.34 3.46
C GLU A 113 6.86 2.48 3.19
N LEU A 114 6.66 2.08 1.93
CA LEU A 114 5.60 1.17 1.51
C LEU A 114 6.12 -0.27 1.49
N THR A 115 5.53 -1.12 2.33
CA THR A 115 5.87 -2.54 2.47
C THR A 115 4.62 -3.43 2.41
N ARG A 116 4.82 -4.75 2.33
CA ARG A 116 3.76 -5.76 2.45
C ARG A 116 2.58 -5.56 1.49
N PHE A 117 2.83 -5.17 0.24
CA PHE A 117 1.80 -5.14 -0.81
C PHE A 117 1.30 -6.56 -1.10
N ALA A 118 0.23 -6.95 -0.42
CA ALA A 118 -0.35 -8.28 -0.38
C ALA A 118 -1.66 -8.29 -1.16
N MET A 119 -1.78 -9.20 -2.13
CA MET A 119 -2.99 -9.36 -2.93
C MET A 119 -3.36 -10.82 -3.03
N ARG A 120 -4.61 -11.14 -2.65
CA ARG A 120 -5.18 -12.48 -2.88
C ARG A 120 -5.05 -12.83 -4.36
N LYS A 121 -4.63 -14.05 -4.66
CA LYS A 121 -4.33 -14.47 -6.04
C LYS A 121 -5.48 -14.22 -7.03
N SER A 122 -6.72 -14.47 -6.60
CA SER A 122 -7.94 -14.21 -7.40
C SER A 122 -8.24 -12.72 -7.63
N GLN A 123 -7.61 -11.82 -6.89
CA GLN A 123 -7.78 -10.38 -6.94
C GLN A 123 -6.63 -9.68 -7.68
N ARG A 124 -5.63 -10.42 -8.17
CA ARG A 124 -4.55 -9.86 -9.00
C ARG A 124 -5.17 -9.41 -10.34
N ARG A 125 -5.15 -8.09 -10.61
CA ARG A 125 -5.84 -7.41 -11.74
C ARG A 125 -7.35 -7.18 -11.57
N SER A 126 -7.89 -7.35 -10.36
CA SER A 126 -9.26 -6.91 -10.08
C SER A 126 -9.30 -5.40 -9.87
N ARG A 127 -10.52 -4.86 -9.75
CA ARG A 127 -10.73 -3.45 -9.40
C ARG A 127 -10.01 -3.07 -8.10
N HIS A 128 -9.99 -3.94 -7.08
CA HIS A 128 -9.27 -3.70 -5.83
C HIS A 128 -7.77 -3.51 -6.00
N TYR A 129 -7.15 -4.24 -6.93
CA TYR A 129 -5.73 -4.07 -7.24
C TYR A 129 -5.46 -2.65 -7.77
N PHE A 130 -6.30 -2.20 -8.70
CA PHE A 130 -6.20 -0.88 -9.31
C PHE A 130 -6.53 0.25 -8.32
N GLU A 131 -7.52 0.05 -7.45
CA GLU A 131 -7.84 0.96 -6.35
C GLU A 131 -6.66 1.11 -5.38
N LEU A 132 -5.98 0.01 -5.02
CA LEU A 132 -4.80 0.08 -4.16
C LEU A 132 -3.63 0.82 -4.84
N LEU A 133 -3.46 0.68 -6.15
CA LEU A 133 -2.48 1.48 -6.89
C LEU A 133 -2.85 2.97 -6.86
N ALA A 134 -4.10 3.33 -7.15
CA ALA A 134 -4.56 4.72 -7.05
C ALA A 134 -4.40 5.28 -5.64
N ALA A 135 -4.65 4.47 -4.61
CA ALA A 135 -4.54 4.87 -3.21
C ALA A 135 -3.13 5.31 -2.82
N ILE A 136 -2.07 4.82 -3.47
CA ILE A 136 -0.70 5.24 -3.16
C ILE A 136 -0.56 6.74 -3.42
N GLN A 137 -0.97 7.21 -4.60
CA GLN A 137 -0.92 8.63 -4.95
C GLN A 137 -1.97 9.44 -4.18
N GLU A 138 -3.20 8.93 -4.06
CA GLU A 138 -4.26 9.66 -3.37
C GLU A 138 -3.95 9.89 -1.88
N TYR A 139 -3.43 8.87 -1.19
CA TYR A 139 -2.95 9.00 0.20
C TYR A 139 -1.81 10.00 0.29
N GLY A 140 -0.81 9.89 -0.60
CA GLY A 140 0.33 10.79 -0.62
C GLY A 140 -0.09 12.26 -0.78
N MET A 141 -0.98 12.55 -1.72
CA MET A 141 -1.50 13.91 -1.94
C MET A 141 -2.31 14.42 -0.74
N MET A 142 -3.11 13.55 -0.11
CA MET A 142 -3.92 13.90 1.06
C MET A 142 -3.08 14.27 2.27
N GLU A 143 -2.00 13.53 2.52
CA GLU A 143 -1.10 13.72 3.67
C GLU A 143 0.08 14.67 3.36
N GLY A 144 0.13 15.25 2.16
CA GLY A 144 1.21 16.16 1.75
C GLY A 144 2.57 15.49 1.62
N LEU A 145 2.60 14.20 1.29
CA LEU A 145 3.82 13.42 1.08
C LEU A 145 4.43 13.71 -0.29
N SER A 146 5.75 13.67 -0.35
CA SER A 146 6.52 13.77 -1.60
C SER A 146 6.82 12.41 -2.23
N GLY A 147 6.70 11.31 -1.47
CA GLY A 147 6.98 9.99 -2.01
C GLY A 147 6.90 8.84 -1.02
N PHE A 148 7.14 7.65 -1.56
CA PHE A 148 7.24 6.42 -0.79
C PHE A 148 8.50 5.64 -1.15
N THR A 149 9.32 5.26 -0.16
CA THR A 149 10.38 4.27 -0.40
C THR A 149 9.78 2.87 -0.43
N SER A 150 10.40 1.97 -1.20
CA SER A 150 10.01 0.55 -1.19
C SER A 150 11.13 -0.33 -1.70
N VAL A 151 11.10 -1.59 -1.30
CA VAL A 151 11.99 -2.64 -1.81
C VAL A 151 11.15 -3.58 -2.68
N ILE A 152 11.49 -3.66 -3.97
CA ILE A 152 10.71 -4.40 -4.96
C ILE A 152 11.60 -5.26 -5.84
N ASN A 153 10.99 -6.23 -6.53
CA ASN A 153 11.67 -6.89 -7.65
C ASN A 153 11.79 -5.91 -8.83
N PRO A 154 12.96 -5.72 -9.46
CA PRO A 154 13.16 -4.77 -10.57
C PRO A 154 12.18 -4.96 -11.74
N LEU A 155 11.70 -6.18 -11.99
CA LEU A 155 10.71 -6.47 -13.04
C LEU A 155 9.37 -5.76 -12.80
N ARG A 156 9.10 -5.30 -11.57
CA ARG A 156 7.90 -4.53 -11.23
C ARG A 156 7.98 -3.08 -11.71
N ILE A 157 9.18 -2.51 -11.89
CA ILE A 157 9.36 -1.10 -12.29
C ILE A 157 8.63 -0.77 -13.60
N PRO A 158 8.89 -1.46 -14.74
CA PRO A 158 8.21 -1.12 -15.99
C PRO A 158 6.70 -1.38 -15.93
N ILE A 159 6.26 -2.36 -15.13
CA ILE A 159 4.82 -2.64 -14.93
C ILE A 159 4.16 -1.46 -14.20
N LEU A 160 4.75 -0.99 -13.11
CA LEU A 160 4.21 0.11 -12.33
C LEU A 160 4.30 1.44 -13.10
N GLN A 161 5.38 1.68 -13.85
CA GLN A 161 5.47 2.83 -14.76
C GLN A 161 4.39 2.80 -15.85
N SER A 162 3.99 1.61 -16.34
CA SER A 162 2.87 1.50 -17.30
C SER A 162 1.51 1.91 -16.70
N PHE A 163 1.38 1.86 -15.36
CA PHE A 163 0.25 2.43 -14.63
C PHE A 163 0.42 3.91 -14.29
N GLY A 164 1.45 4.59 -14.80
CA GLY A 164 1.63 6.03 -14.68
C GLY A 164 2.53 6.49 -13.53
N PHE A 165 3.02 5.56 -12.70
CA PHE A 165 3.94 5.88 -11.60
C PHE A 165 5.27 6.44 -12.09
N GLU A 166 5.77 7.42 -11.37
CA GLU A 166 7.14 7.91 -11.47
C GLU A 166 7.98 7.25 -10.37
N ILE A 167 9.02 6.52 -10.79
CA ILE A 167 9.82 5.65 -9.93
C ILE A 167 11.29 5.95 -10.15
N GLU A 168 11.99 6.26 -9.08
CA GLU A 168 13.43 6.51 -9.05
C GLU A 168 14.13 5.34 -8.35
N PRO A 169 15.03 4.61 -9.03
CA PRO A 169 15.93 3.67 -8.36
C PRO A 169 16.85 4.38 -7.37
N LEU A 170 16.95 3.87 -6.15
CA LEU A 170 17.81 4.44 -5.09
C LEU A 170 19.22 3.84 -5.08
N GLY A 171 19.47 2.83 -5.91
CA GLY A 171 20.75 2.14 -6.04
C GLY A 171 20.65 1.01 -7.07
N LEU A 172 21.64 0.13 -7.09
CA LEU A 172 21.66 -1.03 -7.99
C LEU A 172 20.85 -2.21 -7.43
N PRO A 173 20.25 -3.05 -8.29
CA PRO A 173 19.68 -4.32 -7.86
C PRO A 173 20.74 -5.23 -7.22
N ALA A 174 20.35 -5.94 -6.18
CA ALA A 174 21.13 -7.03 -5.57
C ALA A 174 20.30 -8.31 -5.46
N MET A 175 20.97 -9.44 -5.23
CA MET A 175 20.31 -10.72 -4.94
C MET A 175 20.10 -10.84 -3.43
N ILE A 176 18.85 -11.06 -3.01
CA ILE A 176 18.46 -11.26 -1.62
C ILE A 176 17.64 -12.55 -1.57
N ASP A 177 18.11 -13.54 -0.83
CA ASP A 177 17.48 -14.86 -0.71
C ASP A 177 17.12 -15.52 -2.04
N GLY A 178 17.93 -15.29 -3.07
CA GLY A 178 17.72 -15.83 -4.42
C GLY A 178 16.81 -14.99 -5.32
N ASP A 179 16.27 -13.86 -4.84
CA ASP A 179 15.45 -12.93 -5.59
C ASP A 179 16.19 -11.63 -5.93
N SER A 180 16.13 -11.21 -7.19
CA SER A 180 16.63 -9.89 -7.60
C SER A 180 15.74 -8.80 -7.01
N THR A 181 16.37 -7.87 -6.30
CA THR A 181 15.70 -6.90 -5.43
C THR A 181 16.36 -5.53 -5.55
N ILE A 182 15.58 -4.45 -5.56
CA ILE A 182 16.05 -3.06 -5.68
C ILE A 182 15.23 -2.14 -4.76
N ALA A 183 15.90 -1.15 -4.17
CA ALA A 183 15.26 -0.05 -3.46
C ALA A 183 14.85 1.06 -4.44
N VAL A 184 13.64 1.58 -4.29
CA VAL A 184 13.08 2.64 -5.13
C VAL A 184 12.36 3.70 -4.32
N LEU A 185 12.25 4.90 -4.88
CA LEU A 185 11.35 5.96 -4.46
C LEU A 185 10.22 6.11 -5.48
N PHE A 186 8.98 5.94 -5.04
CA PHE A 186 7.78 6.34 -5.78
C PHE A 186 7.52 7.81 -5.51
N HIS A 187 7.53 8.64 -6.55
CA HIS A 187 7.24 10.07 -6.41
C HIS A 187 5.74 10.32 -6.29
N VAL A 188 5.37 11.23 -5.40
CA VAL A 188 4.00 11.75 -5.25
C VAL A 188 3.96 13.18 -5.76
N ASN A 189 3.15 13.40 -6.78
CA ASN A 189 2.89 14.73 -7.33
C ASN A 189 1.59 14.73 -8.13
N GLU A 190 1.04 15.91 -8.41
CA GLU A 190 -0.23 16.07 -9.12
C GLU A 190 -0.24 15.39 -10.50
N GLN A 191 0.87 15.47 -11.25
CA GLN A 191 0.96 14.86 -12.57
C GLN A 191 0.96 13.32 -12.48
N CYS A 192 1.69 12.75 -11.53
CA CYS A 192 1.74 11.32 -11.26
C CYS A 192 0.38 10.80 -10.81
N HIS A 193 -0.27 11.49 -9.87
CA HIS A 193 -1.63 11.19 -9.42
C HIS A 193 -2.63 11.17 -10.57
N ALA A 194 -2.63 12.20 -11.43
CA ALA A 194 -3.51 12.28 -12.59
C ALA A 194 -3.26 11.13 -13.59
N ARG A 195 -1.99 10.83 -13.90
CA ARG A 195 -1.63 9.69 -14.78
C ARG A 195 -2.08 8.36 -14.22
N VAL A 196 -1.88 8.13 -12.92
CA VAL A 196 -2.27 6.87 -12.28
C VAL A 196 -3.78 6.68 -12.38
N ARG A 197 -4.57 7.69 -12.00
CA ARG A 197 -6.05 7.63 -12.11
C ARG A 197 -6.54 7.35 -13.52
N ASP A 198 -5.97 8.02 -14.52
CA ASP A 198 -6.31 7.80 -15.93
C ASP A 198 -6.00 6.36 -16.34
N LYS A 199 -4.79 5.87 -16.04
CA LYS A 199 -4.34 4.53 -16.44
C LYS A 199 -5.09 3.38 -15.77
N VAL A 200 -5.58 3.59 -14.55
CA VAL A 200 -6.33 2.57 -13.81
C VAL A 200 -7.84 2.75 -13.90
N GLU A 201 -8.30 3.76 -14.65
CA GLU A 201 -9.72 4.10 -14.87
C GLU A 201 -10.53 4.38 -13.59
N ILE A 202 -9.90 5.04 -12.60
CA ILE A 202 -10.53 5.38 -11.31
C ILE A 202 -10.57 6.90 -11.12
N GLN A 203 -11.78 7.46 -11.16
CA GLN A 203 -12.00 8.91 -11.11
C GLN A 203 -12.47 9.40 -9.73
N ASP A 204 -13.25 8.59 -9.02
CA ASP A 204 -13.70 8.89 -7.67
C ASP A 204 -12.64 8.52 -6.63
N THR A 205 -12.76 9.10 -5.42
CA THR A 205 -11.92 8.70 -4.27
C THR A 205 -12.03 7.20 -4.01
N VAL A 206 -10.90 6.59 -3.69
CA VAL A 206 -10.81 5.16 -3.34
C VAL A 206 -10.99 4.90 -1.85
N PHE A 207 -11.05 5.97 -1.05
CA PHE A 207 -11.20 5.90 0.39
C PHE A 207 -12.66 6.04 0.84
N GLY A 208 -12.93 5.51 2.02
CA GLY A 208 -14.24 5.60 2.64
C GLY A 208 -14.72 7.01 3.00
N ALA A 209 -16.05 7.18 3.04
CA ALA A 209 -16.72 8.46 3.29
C ALA A 209 -16.35 9.16 4.62
N ALA A 210 -15.79 8.44 5.60
CA ALA A 210 -15.31 9.02 6.85
C ALA A 210 -14.15 10.01 6.63
N ILE A 211 -13.38 9.86 5.55
CA ILE A 211 -12.24 10.73 5.22
C ILE A 211 -12.69 11.97 4.43
N ALA A 212 -13.72 11.87 3.59
CA ALA A 212 -14.28 13.00 2.84
C ALA A 212 -14.78 14.14 3.75
N SER A 213 -15.11 13.83 5.02
CA SER A 213 -15.56 14.83 6.01
C SER A 213 -14.44 15.69 6.58
N ARG A 214 -13.16 15.32 6.40
CA ARG A 214 -12.00 16.17 6.75
C ARG A 214 -11.68 17.23 5.68
N GLN A 215 -12.29 17.13 4.48
CA GLN A 215 -12.09 18.10 3.40
C GLN A 215 -12.99 19.34 3.49
N ILE A 216 -13.95 19.38 4.42
CA ILE A 216 -14.95 20.47 4.55
C ILE A 216 -14.80 21.22 5.89
N ALA A 217 -13.82 20.88 6.72
CA ALA A 217 -13.58 21.52 8.02
C ALA A 217 -12.37 22.47 7.98
#